data_AF-A0A6C0I815-F1
#
_entry.id   AF-A0A6C0I815-F1
#
_cell.length_a   1.000
_cell.length_b   1.000
_cell.length_c   1.000
_cell.angle_alpha   90.00
_cell.angle_beta   90.00
_cell.angle_gamma   90.00
#
_symmetry.space_group_name_H-M   'P 1'
#
loop_
_entity.id
_entity.type
_entity.pdbx_description
1 polymer ?
#
loop_
_entity_poly.entity_id
_entity_poly.type
_entity_poly.pdbx_seq_one_letter_code
_entity_poly.pdbx_strand_id
1 'polypeptide(L)'
;KKADFVDLYISNGLHNKAVALKEDLIEAVKEEELVLEKAEDKEDLVMSITIMGHGCEDLLTPWPDQLPISTYFKNNVRVYSKACVPDVNAIGNIYQNEDIIKDVQRKFSAVPKGETAAIVSTYADEVRDKYIRDVSFSKLSKAPVSLTRGFDKLSDITNLTRASNLSTFLCNKNFSFYMDSETEKVTPIMRPVYNTIGIQLVDIRIKKTAADGSVSYAQIFNPTDPKYSRIDLTNFNLIYKSGLTYVLKDILKRKDLVKPALEIFGLTGKKDRIFNLSLEQIYHFFQLIGVKYANIMDYTCRACSIGRIPQSVTDSIYKVEQNFKIKPVAFGKRLKDKRSDSKKHSKKRLKRSDSKSKRSRKSKRTRK
;
A
#
# COMPACT_ATOMS: atom_id res chain seq x y z
N LYS A 1 -74.94 17.54 -14.77
CA LYS A 1 -75.21 18.92 -14.32
C LYS A 1 -74.22 19.23 -13.20
N LYS A 2 -73.58 20.42 -13.28
CA LYS A 2 -72.84 21.11 -12.20
C LYS A 2 -73.67 21.06 -10.89
N ALA A 3 -73.14 21.18 -9.69
CA ALA A 3 -71.97 21.93 -9.27
C ALA A 3 -71.52 21.45 -7.88
N ASP A 4 -70.27 21.82 -7.58
CA ASP A 4 -69.74 22.08 -6.25
C ASP A 4 -70.72 22.84 -5.34
N PHE A 5 -70.59 22.68 -4.02
CA PHE A 5 -70.38 23.81 -3.12
C PHE A 5 -69.86 23.30 -1.76
N VAL A 6 -68.69 23.83 -1.40
CA VAL A 6 -68.08 23.80 -0.08
C VAL A 6 -68.65 24.97 0.72
N ASP A 7 -68.90 24.77 2.02
CA ASP A 7 -68.89 25.89 2.96
C ASP A 7 -68.18 25.56 4.28
N LEU A 8 -67.76 26.63 4.93
CA LEU A 8 -66.51 26.84 5.66
C LEU A 8 -66.72 26.88 7.20
N TYR A 9 -65.61 26.67 7.95
CA TYR A 9 -65.32 27.08 9.36
C TYR A 9 -65.84 26.31 10.61
N ILE A 10 -64.98 25.42 11.12
CA ILE A 10 -64.06 25.52 12.31
C ILE A 10 -64.59 25.81 13.74
N SER A 11 -63.96 25.03 14.66
CA SER A 11 -63.73 25.17 16.12
C SER A 11 -64.71 24.41 17.04
N ASN A 12 -64.34 23.65 18.07
CA ASN A 12 -63.08 23.41 18.80
C ASN A 12 -63.19 22.08 19.61
N GLY A 13 -62.05 21.44 19.91
CA GLY A 13 -61.80 20.73 21.18
C GLY A 13 -62.09 19.21 21.23
N LEU A 14 -61.10 18.34 20.96
CA LEU A 14 -60.25 17.64 21.95
C LEU A 14 -60.98 16.63 22.89
N HIS A 15 -61.07 15.34 22.50
CA HIS A 15 -60.17 14.25 22.94
C HIS A 15 -60.78 12.84 22.67
N ASN A 16 -60.12 12.11 21.77
CA ASN A 16 -60.35 10.72 21.37
C ASN A 16 -59.79 9.74 22.44
N LYS A 17 -60.60 8.79 22.91
CA LYS A 17 -60.73 7.40 22.41
C LYS A 17 -59.45 6.56 22.53
N ALA A 18 -59.50 5.68 23.54
CA ALA A 18 -58.83 4.39 23.57
C ALA A 18 -59.25 3.52 22.38
N VAL A 19 -58.46 2.45 22.14
CA VAL A 19 -58.60 1.40 21.11
C VAL A 19 -57.76 1.64 19.85
N ALA A 20 -56.46 1.34 19.93
CA ALA A 20 -55.59 0.88 18.82
C ALA A 20 -54.15 0.72 19.34
N LEU A 21 -53.84 -0.33 20.11
CA LEU A 21 -52.48 -0.53 20.66
C LEU A 21 -52.06 -2.02 20.82
N LYS A 22 -52.69 -2.96 20.11
CA LYS A 22 -52.37 -4.39 20.29
C LYS A 22 -52.07 -5.20 19.03
N GLU A 23 -52.20 -4.67 17.83
CA GLU A 23 -51.83 -5.39 16.60
C GLU A 23 -50.47 -4.96 16.02
N ASP A 24 -50.08 -3.69 16.15
CA ASP A 24 -48.79 -3.19 15.62
C ASP A 24 -47.54 -3.69 16.37
N LEU A 25 -47.71 -4.29 17.56
CA LEU A 25 -46.58 -4.73 18.40
C LEU A 25 -46.14 -6.18 18.12
N ILE A 26 -46.91 -6.96 17.37
CA ILE A 26 -46.55 -8.34 17.01
C ILE A 26 -45.87 -8.40 15.63
N GLU A 27 -46.16 -7.45 14.75
CA GLU A 27 -45.46 -7.31 13.47
C GLU A 27 -44.08 -6.64 13.64
N ALA A 28 -43.96 -5.65 14.53
CA ALA A 28 -42.68 -4.99 14.82
C ALA A 28 -41.63 -5.91 15.49
N VAL A 29 -42.07 -6.92 16.26
CA VAL A 29 -41.16 -7.88 16.91
C VAL A 29 -40.76 -9.03 15.96
N LYS A 30 -41.53 -9.29 14.89
CA LYS A 30 -41.16 -10.25 13.84
C LYS A 30 -40.30 -9.63 12.74
N GLU A 31 -40.34 -8.32 12.53
CA GLU A 31 -39.42 -7.63 11.62
C GLU A 31 -38.05 -7.31 12.23
N GLU A 32 -37.91 -7.23 13.56
CA GLU A 32 -36.59 -7.11 14.21
C GLU A 32 -35.79 -8.43 14.23
N GLU A 33 -36.38 -9.56 13.85
CA GLU A 33 -35.72 -10.87 13.88
C GLU A 33 -35.38 -11.45 12.48
N LEU A 34 -35.56 -10.69 11.40
CA LEU A 34 -35.42 -11.22 10.04
C LEU A 34 -34.76 -10.30 9.00
N VAL A 35 -33.77 -9.49 9.40
CA VAL A 35 -32.68 -9.07 8.48
C VAL A 35 -31.35 -9.02 9.24
N LEU A 36 -30.97 -10.14 9.86
CA LEU A 36 -29.55 -10.51 9.86
C LEU A 36 -29.25 -10.95 8.42
N GLU A 37 -29.11 -9.98 7.52
CA GLU A 37 -28.26 -10.19 6.34
C GLU A 37 -27.00 -10.82 6.91
N LYS A 38 -26.73 -12.09 6.56
CA LYS A 38 -25.43 -12.69 6.81
C LYS A 38 -24.44 -11.74 6.13
N ALA A 39 -23.87 -10.83 6.90
CA ALA A 39 -22.86 -9.92 6.41
C ALA A 39 -21.70 -10.82 5.99
N GLU A 40 -21.66 -11.13 4.70
CA GLU A 40 -20.66 -12.02 4.14
C GLU A 40 -19.29 -11.41 4.40
N ASP A 41 -18.34 -12.26 4.80
CA ASP A 41 -16.97 -11.85 5.01
C ASP A 41 -16.45 -11.17 3.73
N LYS A 42 -16.05 -9.92 3.83
CA LYS A 42 -15.52 -9.18 2.69
C LYS A 42 -14.09 -9.61 2.43
N GLU A 43 -13.84 -10.18 1.25
CA GLU A 43 -12.51 -10.55 0.79
C GLU A 43 -11.93 -9.52 -0.18
N ASP A 44 -10.80 -8.93 0.19
CA ASP A 44 -10.07 -7.95 -0.62
C ASP A 44 -8.71 -8.54 -1.03
N LEU A 45 -8.39 -8.55 -2.34
CA LEU A 45 -7.09 -9.00 -2.84
C LEU A 45 -6.01 -7.94 -2.58
N VAL A 46 -4.90 -8.38 -1.98
CA VAL A 46 -3.70 -7.58 -1.74
C VAL A 46 -2.56 -8.15 -2.57
N MET A 47 -1.92 -7.33 -3.40
CA MET A 47 -0.76 -7.72 -4.19
C MET A 47 0.46 -6.88 -3.81
N SER A 48 1.62 -7.51 -3.63
CA SER A 48 2.88 -6.81 -3.39
C SER A 48 3.87 -7.10 -4.50
N ILE A 49 4.47 -6.05 -5.06
CA ILE A 49 5.42 -6.13 -6.17
C ILE A 49 6.70 -5.35 -5.84
N THR A 50 7.81 -5.81 -6.41
CA THR A 50 9.09 -5.07 -6.44
C THR A 50 9.40 -4.67 -7.88
N ILE A 51 9.74 -3.41 -8.11
CA ILE A 51 10.05 -2.90 -9.45
C ILE A 51 11.53 -2.58 -9.55
N MET A 52 12.24 -3.27 -10.45
CA MET A 52 13.66 -3.10 -10.74
C MET A 52 13.84 -2.58 -12.17
N GLY A 53 14.52 -1.44 -12.33
CA GLY A 53 14.75 -0.83 -13.64
C GLY A 53 14.97 0.68 -13.53
N HIS A 54 14.75 1.38 -14.63
CA HIS A 54 14.70 2.84 -14.67
C HIS A 54 13.27 3.35 -14.53
N GLY A 55 13.13 4.56 -14.01
CA GLY A 55 11.84 5.17 -13.71
C GLY A 55 11.89 6.67 -13.97
N CYS A 56 10.88 7.17 -14.66
CA CYS A 56 10.76 8.56 -15.06
C CYS A 56 9.32 9.02 -14.76
N GLU A 57 9.18 10.04 -13.91
CA GLU A 57 7.90 10.64 -13.53
C GLU A 57 7.71 11.99 -14.20
N ASP A 58 6.55 12.21 -14.82
CA ASP A 58 6.15 13.54 -15.26
C ASP A 58 5.55 14.33 -14.09
N LEU A 59 6.43 14.93 -13.31
CA LEU A 59 6.09 15.68 -12.09
C LEU A 59 5.32 16.98 -12.38
N LEU A 60 5.26 17.42 -13.64
CA LEU A 60 4.56 18.64 -14.04
C LEU A 60 3.11 18.37 -14.46
N THR A 61 2.76 17.12 -14.74
CA THR A 61 1.40 16.71 -15.15
C THR A 61 0.84 15.62 -14.22
N PRO A 62 0.61 15.94 -12.92
CA PRO A 62 -0.02 14.98 -12.03
C PRO A 62 -1.42 14.58 -12.53
N TRP A 63 -1.85 13.37 -12.20
CA TRP A 63 -3.21 12.95 -12.53
C TRP A 63 -4.21 13.83 -11.78
N PRO A 64 -5.25 14.36 -12.46
CA PRO A 64 -6.34 15.06 -11.79
C PRO A 64 -6.92 14.22 -10.65
N ASP A 65 -7.22 14.89 -9.54
CA ASP A 65 -7.67 14.26 -8.29
C ASP A 65 -8.94 13.41 -8.45
N GLN A 66 -9.79 13.77 -9.42
CA GLN A 66 -11.06 13.10 -9.66
C GLN A 66 -10.91 11.82 -10.49
N LEU A 67 -9.75 11.59 -11.11
CA LEU A 67 -9.55 10.39 -11.91
C LEU A 67 -9.53 9.14 -11.03
N PRO A 68 -10.15 8.02 -11.47
CA PRO A 68 -10.13 6.76 -10.74
C PRO A 68 -8.73 6.27 -10.38
N ILE A 69 -7.76 6.43 -11.29
CA ILE A 69 -6.36 6.06 -11.07
C ILE A 69 -5.72 6.88 -9.93
N SER A 70 -5.95 8.20 -9.91
CA SER A 70 -5.45 9.10 -8.86
C SER A 70 -6.03 8.71 -7.50
N THR A 71 -7.34 8.49 -7.45
CA THR A 71 -8.03 8.04 -6.23
C THR A 71 -7.52 6.68 -5.75
N TYR A 72 -7.29 5.73 -6.66
CA TYR A 72 -6.77 4.41 -6.32
C TYR A 72 -5.36 4.47 -5.75
N PHE A 73 -4.42 5.18 -6.38
CA PHE A 73 -3.07 5.31 -5.81
C PHE A 73 -3.09 6.04 -4.46
N LYS A 74 -3.91 7.08 -4.32
CA LYS A 74 -4.08 7.82 -3.05
C LYS A 74 -4.69 7.00 -1.92
N ASN A 75 -5.54 6.03 -2.19
CA ASN A 75 -6.27 5.35 -1.12
C ASN A 75 -5.84 3.89 -0.92
N ASN A 76 -5.33 3.26 -1.96
CA ASN A 76 -5.20 1.81 -2.03
C ASN A 76 -3.75 1.33 -2.25
N VAL A 77 -2.86 2.21 -2.71
CA VAL A 77 -1.47 1.84 -3.00
C VAL A 77 -0.52 2.46 -1.99
N ARG A 78 0.42 1.64 -1.51
CA ARG A 78 1.59 2.09 -0.76
C ARG A 78 2.82 1.95 -1.61
N VAL A 79 3.56 3.03 -1.78
CA VAL A 79 4.79 3.04 -2.56
C VAL A 79 5.97 3.29 -1.63
N TYR A 80 6.83 2.30 -1.52
CA TYR A 80 8.10 2.43 -0.83
C TYR A 80 9.17 2.62 -1.88
N SER A 81 9.50 3.89 -2.15
CA SER A 81 10.45 4.23 -3.20
C SER A 81 11.81 4.49 -2.60
N LYS A 82 12.83 3.78 -3.11
CA LYS A 82 14.23 3.98 -2.73
C LYS A 82 14.64 5.44 -2.96
N ALA A 83 14.24 5.99 -4.10
CA ALA A 83 14.38 7.40 -4.46
C ALA A 83 13.13 8.21 -4.10
N CYS A 84 12.66 8.14 -2.84
CA CYS A 84 11.37 8.72 -2.41
C CYS A 84 11.18 10.22 -2.72
N VAL A 85 12.25 11.01 -2.87
CA VAL A 85 12.13 12.44 -3.17
C VAL A 85 11.91 12.64 -4.68
N PRO A 86 10.93 13.44 -5.12
CA PRO A 86 10.75 13.75 -6.54
C PRO A 86 12.01 14.36 -7.16
N ASP A 87 12.30 14.03 -8.43
CA ASP A 87 13.50 14.52 -9.15
C ASP A 87 14.82 14.05 -8.51
N VAL A 88 14.83 12.82 -7.98
CA VAL A 88 16.00 12.20 -7.38
C VAL A 88 16.24 10.82 -8.00
N ASN A 89 17.52 10.52 -8.25
CA ASN A 89 17.95 9.24 -8.78
C ASN A 89 17.90 8.14 -7.71
N ALA A 90 17.77 6.89 -8.13
CA ALA A 90 18.03 5.73 -7.29
C ALA A 90 19.44 5.22 -7.61
N ILE A 91 20.32 5.13 -6.61
CA ILE A 91 21.58 4.40 -6.76
C ILE A 91 21.31 2.93 -6.47
N GLY A 92 21.75 2.05 -7.36
CA GLY A 92 21.62 0.61 -7.20
C GLY A 92 22.74 -0.13 -7.91
N ASN A 93 22.96 -1.37 -7.47
CA ASN A 93 23.79 -2.31 -8.17
C ASN A 93 22.87 -3.40 -8.72
N ILE A 94 22.76 -3.47 -10.05
CA ILE A 94 21.88 -4.41 -10.73
C ILE A 94 22.23 -5.87 -10.42
N TYR A 95 23.50 -6.15 -10.13
CA TYR A 95 23.98 -7.47 -9.74
C TYR A 95 23.50 -7.89 -8.34
N GLN A 96 22.93 -6.97 -7.55
CA GLN A 96 22.30 -7.27 -6.25
C GLN A 96 20.79 -7.45 -6.35
N ASN A 97 20.18 -7.29 -7.53
CA ASN A 97 18.73 -7.35 -7.67
C ASN A 97 18.14 -8.68 -7.18
N GLU A 98 18.78 -9.80 -7.51
CA GLU A 98 18.34 -11.12 -7.06
C GLU A 98 18.30 -11.23 -5.53
N ASP A 99 19.35 -10.78 -4.85
CA ASP A 99 19.41 -10.78 -3.39
C ASP A 99 18.32 -9.89 -2.79
N ILE A 100 18.08 -8.72 -3.37
CA ILE A 100 17.03 -7.80 -2.92
C ILE A 100 15.65 -8.45 -3.09
N ILE A 101 15.37 -9.04 -4.26
CA ILE A 101 14.10 -9.73 -4.54
C ILE A 101 13.88 -10.87 -3.54
N LYS A 102 14.89 -11.73 -3.35
CA LYS A 102 14.81 -12.85 -2.40
C LYS A 102 14.64 -12.36 -0.97
N ASP A 103 15.29 -11.27 -0.58
CA ASP A 103 15.13 -10.71 0.75
C ASP A 103 13.71 -10.19 1.02
N VAL A 104 13.14 -9.45 0.06
CA VAL A 104 11.74 -9.01 0.12
C VAL A 104 10.81 -10.21 0.26
N GLN A 105 10.98 -11.21 -0.61
CA GLN A 105 10.19 -12.43 -0.61
C GLN A 105 10.23 -13.12 0.76
N ARG A 106 11.42 -13.32 1.34
CA ARG A 106 11.59 -13.90 2.69
C ARG A 106 10.84 -13.10 3.75
N LYS A 107 10.91 -11.76 3.72
CA LYS A 107 10.24 -10.91 4.72
C LYS A 107 8.72 -11.05 4.68
N PHE A 108 8.12 -11.12 3.48
CA PHE A 108 6.69 -11.39 3.35
C PHE A 108 6.34 -12.80 3.81
N SER A 109 7.11 -13.80 3.41
CA SER A 109 6.90 -15.21 3.76
C SER A 109 7.05 -15.50 5.26
N ALA A 110 7.87 -14.75 5.98
CA ALA A 110 8.06 -14.90 7.42
C ALA A 110 6.82 -14.54 8.24
N VAL A 111 5.88 -13.77 7.68
CA VAL A 111 4.70 -13.28 8.40
C VAL A 111 3.42 -13.56 7.60
N PRO A 112 3.03 -14.82 7.37
CA PRO A 112 1.98 -15.20 6.41
C PRO A 112 0.56 -14.74 6.81
N LYS A 113 0.34 -14.46 8.11
CA LYS A 113 -0.95 -13.97 8.65
C LYS A 113 -0.93 -12.48 9.01
N GLY A 114 0.21 -11.81 8.81
CA GLY A 114 0.39 -10.42 9.22
C GLY A 114 -0.14 -9.40 8.22
N GLU A 115 -0.39 -8.19 8.73
CA GLU A 115 -0.63 -7.00 7.92
C GLU A 115 0.62 -6.66 7.10
N THR A 116 0.44 -6.40 5.80
CA THR A 116 1.57 -6.06 4.91
C THR A 116 2.25 -4.74 5.28
N ALA A 117 1.55 -3.82 5.97
CA ALA A 117 2.11 -2.53 6.38
C ALA A 117 3.35 -2.67 7.26
N ALA A 118 3.27 -3.52 8.29
CA ALA A 118 4.34 -3.71 9.24
C ALA A 118 5.57 -4.34 8.59
N ILE A 119 5.33 -5.30 7.68
CA ILE A 119 6.37 -5.97 6.90
C ILE A 119 7.14 -4.93 6.08
N VAL A 120 6.42 -4.10 5.31
CA VAL A 120 7.08 -3.17 4.41
C VAL A 120 7.68 -1.97 5.14
N SER A 121 7.08 -1.51 6.25
CA SER A 121 7.69 -0.46 7.09
C SER A 121 9.05 -0.89 7.65
N THR A 122 9.16 -2.12 8.15
CA THR A 122 10.42 -2.67 8.67
C THR A 122 11.48 -2.73 7.57
N TYR A 123 11.08 -3.19 6.38
CA TYR A 123 11.95 -3.24 5.22
C TYR A 123 12.45 -1.84 4.78
N ALA A 124 11.55 -0.85 4.77
CA ALA A 124 11.87 0.49 4.31
C ALA A 124 12.95 1.16 5.16
N ASP A 125 12.93 0.94 6.47
CA ASP A 125 13.94 1.50 7.38
C ASP A 125 15.33 0.86 7.15
N GLU A 126 15.41 -0.46 6.95
CA GLU A 126 16.67 -1.13 6.64
C GLU A 126 17.26 -0.69 5.30
N VAL A 127 16.42 -0.56 4.27
CA VAL A 127 16.82 -0.09 2.94
C VAL A 127 17.27 1.36 2.98
N ARG A 128 16.62 2.21 3.80
CA ARG A 128 17.02 3.61 4.01
C ARG A 128 18.45 3.68 4.51
N ASP A 129 18.77 2.96 5.58
CA ASP A 129 20.10 3.03 6.18
C ASP A 129 21.19 2.55 5.23
N LYS A 130 20.93 1.46 4.48
CA LYS A 130 21.85 0.98 3.44
C LYS A 130 22.04 2.04 2.36
N TYR A 131 20.94 2.64 1.90
CA TYR A 131 21.00 3.64 0.84
C TYR A 131 21.77 4.90 1.25
N ILE A 132 21.53 5.40 2.46
CA ILE A 132 22.25 6.56 3.00
C ILE A 132 23.76 6.29 3.05
N ARG A 133 24.16 5.07 3.47
CA ARG A 133 25.57 4.65 3.45
C ARG A 133 26.14 4.59 2.04
N ASP A 134 25.42 3.99 1.09
CA ASP A 134 25.88 3.86 -0.31
C ASP A 134 26.10 5.24 -0.96
N VAL A 135 25.17 6.18 -0.74
CA VAL A 135 25.28 7.57 -1.21
C VAL A 135 26.49 8.27 -0.56
N SER A 136 26.65 8.11 0.75
CA SER A 136 27.75 8.74 1.51
C SER A 136 29.12 8.22 1.07
N PHE A 137 29.25 6.90 0.88
CA PHE A 137 30.47 6.27 0.37
C PHE A 137 30.80 6.74 -1.06
N SER A 138 29.79 6.82 -1.92
CA SER A 138 29.95 7.30 -3.30
C SER A 138 30.48 8.74 -3.35
N LYS A 139 30.06 9.60 -2.42
CA LYS A 139 30.64 10.95 -2.26
C LYS A 139 32.09 10.94 -1.80
N LEU A 140 32.39 10.16 -0.75
CA LEU A 140 33.74 10.13 -0.14
C LEU A 140 34.79 9.57 -1.10
N SER A 141 34.41 8.56 -1.89
CA SER A 141 35.31 7.90 -2.83
C SER A 141 35.64 8.74 -4.07
N LYS A 142 34.99 9.90 -4.27
CA LYS A 142 35.04 10.68 -5.53
C LYS A 142 34.86 9.80 -6.77
N ALA A 143 34.19 8.65 -6.63
CA ALA A 143 33.79 7.86 -7.75
C ALA A 143 33.03 8.80 -8.71
N PRO A 144 33.07 8.59 -10.03
CA PRO A 144 32.29 9.39 -10.97
C PRO A 144 30.80 9.10 -10.76
N VAL A 145 30.23 9.63 -9.68
CA VAL A 145 28.80 9.65 -9.40
C VAL A 145 28.12 10.80 -10.15
N SER A 146 28.90 11.54 -10.95
CA SER A 146 28.47 12.71 -11.73
C SER A 146 27.75 12.35 -13.05
N LEU A 147 27.15 11.17 -13.19
CA LEU A 147 26.67 10.73 -14.52
C LEU A 147 25.14 10.61 -14.67
N THR A 148 24.35 11.23 -13.80
CA THR A 148 22.94 11.52 -14.12
C THR A 148 22.49 12.84 -13.51
N ARG A 149 21.78 13.68 -14.30
CA ARG A 149 21.06 14.87 -13.79
C ARG A 149 20.22 14.46 -12.57
N GLY A 150 20.24 15.25 -11.49
CA GLY A 150 19.49 14.98 -10.24
C GLY A 150 20.34 14.45 -9.06
N PHE A 151 21.60 14.04 -9.28
CA PHE A 151 22.47 13.58 -8.18
C PHE A 151 22.76 14.67 -7.12
N ASP A 152 22.88 15.93 -7.55
CA ASP A 152 23.11 17.08 -6.65
C ASP A 152 21.98 17.29 -5.62
N LYS A 153 20.76 16.84 -5.92
CA LYS A 153 19.67 16.89 -4.92
C LYS A 153 19.81 15.78 -3.91
N LEU A 154 20.23 14.61 -4.35
CA LEU A 154 20.49 13.43 -3.53
C LEU A 154 21.67 13.66 -2.56
N SER A 155 22.58 14.56 -2.94
CA SER A 155 23.68 14.97 -2.10
C SER A 155 23.28 15.95 -0.98
N ASP A 156 22.11 16.56 -1.01
CA ASP A 156 21.56 17.32 0.11
C ASP A 156 21.12 16.36 1.24
N ILE A 157 21.62 16.60 2.46
CA ILE A 157 21.31 15.78 3.64
C ILE A 157 19.80 15.77 3.96
N THR A 158 19.10 16.84 3.63
CA THR A 158 17.64 16.97 3.81
C THR A 158 16.89 16.02 2.89
N ASN A 159 17.34 15.86 1.65
CA ASN A 159 16.73 14.93 0.69
C ASN A 159 17.16 13.49 0.99
N LEU A 160 18.40 13.30 1.43
CA LEU A 160 18.93 11.98 1.77
C LEU A 160 18.20 11.35 2.96
N THR A 161 17.90 12.14 4.00
CA THR A 161 17.11 11.69 5.16
C THR A 161 15.66 11.32 4.81
N ARG A 162 15.16 11.78 3.66
CA ARG A 162 13.81 11.48 3.14
C ARG A 162 13.77 10.25 2.22
N ALA A 163 14.92 9.69 1.85
CA ALA A 163 15.00 8.54 0.96
C ALA A 163 14.37 7.28 1.58
N SER A 164 13.92 6.33 0.73
CA SER A 164 13.28 5.09 1.18
C SER A 164 12.15 5.31 2.21
N ASN A 165 11.40 6.40 2.06
CA ASN A 165 10.19 6.65 2.84
C ASN A 165 8.96 6.17 2.05
N LEU A 166 7.82 6.07 2.73
CA LEU A 166 6.54 5.76 2.11
C LEU A 166 6.06 7.01 1.34
N SER A 167 5.68 6.83 0.09
CA SER A 167 5.12 7.83 -0.81
C SER A 167 3.82 7.31 -1.42
N THR A 168 3.16 8.17 -2.17
CA THR A 168 2.05 7.88 -3.08
C THR A 168 2.43 8.46 -4.42
N PHE A 169 2.39 7.69 -5.50
CA PHE A 169 2.55 8.25 -6.84
C PHE A 169 1.36 9.15 -7.17
N LEU A 170 1.62 10.42 -7.47
CA LEU A 170 0.61 11.41 -7.85
C LEU A 170 0.58 11.70 -9.37
N CYS A 171 1.65 11.31 -10.06
CA CYS A 171 1.80 11.46 -11.50
C CYS A 171 2.10 10.10 -12.13
N ASN A 172 1.89 10.03 -13.45
CA ASN A 172 2.27 8.83 -14.18
C ASN A 172 3.78 8.65 -14.14
N LYS A 173 4.19 7.39 -14.03
CA LYS A 173 5.58 6.96 -14.08
C LYS A 173 5.76 5.99 -15.21
N ASN A 174 6.72 6.26 -16.08
CA ASN A 174 7.15 5.31 -17.10
C ASN A 174 8.36 4.54 -16.57
N PHE A 175 8.30 3.23 -16.72
CA PHE A 175 9.35 2.30 -16.35
C PHE A 175 10.04 1.78 -17.60
N SER A 176 11.35 1.63 -17.48
CA SER A 176 12.20 1.11 -18.54
C SER A 176 13.06 -0.01 -17.98
N PHE A 177 13.07 -1.15 -18.66
CA PHE A 177 13.61 -2.43 -18.20
C PHE A 177 14.79 -2.88 -19.06
N TYR A 178 15.74 -1.97 -19.27
CA TYR A 178 17.03 -2.20 -19.92
C TYR A 178 18.16 -1.75 -18.98
N MET A 179 19.41 -2.06 -19.31
CA MET A 179 20.60 -1.70 -18.56
C MET A 179 21.21 -0.40 -19.06
N ASP A 180 21.48 -0.34 -20.36
CA ASP A 180 22.22 0.76 -20.99
C ASP A 180 21.37 1.47 -22.03
N SER A 181 20.62 0.73 -22.87
CA SER A 181 19.79 1.35 -23.91
C SER A 181 18.54 0.56 -24.29
N GLU A 182 17.53 1.26 -24.83
CA GLU A 182 16.31 0.64 -25.38
C GLU A 182 16.55 -0.31 -26.56
N THR A 183 17.69 -0.16 -27.24
CA THR A 183 18.06 -0.96 -28.41
C THR A 183 19.02 -2.09 -28.07
N GLU A 184 19.40 -2.23 -26.80
CA GLU A 184 20.33 -3.26 -26.37
C GLU A 184 19.75 -4.67 -26.58
N LYS A 185 20.64 -5.62 -26.87
CA LYS A 185 20.27 -7.03 -27.04
C LYS A 185 20.69 -7.82 -25.81
N VAL A 186 19.75 -8.58 -25.26
CA VAL A 186 20.03 -9.51 -24.15
C VAL A 186 20.97 -10.62 -24.62
N THR A 187 22.21 -10.59 -24.17
CA THR A 187 23.18 -11.67 -24.42
C THR A 187 22.95 -12.85 -23.48
N PRO A 188 23.36 -14.08 -23.84
CA PRO A 188 23.21 -15.25 -22.95
C PRO A 188 23.88 -15.07 -21.58
N ILE A 189 25.03 -14.39 -21.53
CA ILE A 189 25.80 -14.12 -20.31
C ILE A 189 25.04 -13.18 -19.36
N MET A 190 24.33 -12.19 -19.91
CA MET A 190 23.58 -11.21 -19.12
C MET A 190 22.17 -11.68 -18.76
N ARG A 191 21.70 -12.80 -19.32
CA ARG A 191 20.34 -13.32 -19.10
C ARG A 191 19.98 -13.45 -17.61
N PRO A 192 20.83 -13.97 -16.71
CA PRO A 192 20.50 -14.04 -15.28
C PRO A 192 20.20 -12.66 -14.68
N VAL A 193 20.99 -11.64 -15.03
CA VAL A 193 20.76 -10.26 -14.58
C VAL A 193 19.43 -9.74 -15.13
N TYR A 194 19.15 -9.93 -16.42
CA TYR A 194 17.89 -9.48 -17.02
C TYR A 194 16.65 -10.14 -16.44
N ASN A 195 16.72 -11.39 -15.99
CA ASN A 195 15.60 -12.06 -15.34
C ASN A 195 15.15 -11.33 -14.06
N THR A 196 16.06 -10.58 -13.43
CA THR A 196 15.79 -9.77 -12.23
C THR A 196 15.24 -8.38 -12.53
N ILE A 197 15.47 -7.84 -13.74
CA ILE A 197 14.96 -6.52 -14.17
C ILE A 197 13.48 -6.68 -14.54
N GLY A 198 12.61 -5.83 -14.00
CA GLY A 198 11.19 -5.89 -14.26
C GLY A 198 10.32 -5.70 -13.03
N ILE A 199 9.13 -6.26 -13.09
CA ILE A 199 8.11 -6.17 -12.04
C ILE A 199 7.95 -7.55 -11.43
N GLN A 200 8.57 -7.74 -10.27
CA GLN A 200 8.61 -9.01 -9.57
C GLN A 200 7.45 -9.11 -8.60
N LEU A 201 6.62 -10.14 -8.78
CA LEU A 201 5.62 -10.52 -7.80
C LEU A 201 6.31 -11.11 -6.57
N VAL A 202 6.04 -10.56 -5.38
CA VAL A 202 6.67 -11.03 -4.13
C VAL A 202 5.67 -11.57 -3.12
N ASP A 203 4.40 -11.20 -3.20
CA ASP A 203 3.37 -11.67 -2.27
C ASP A 203 1.96 -11.43 -2.84
N ILE A 204 1.05 -12.37 -2.59
CA ILE A 204 -0.39 -12.18 -2.78
C ILE A 204 -1.13 -12.69 -1.55
N ARG A 205 -2.05 -11.88 -1.04
CA ARG A 205 -2.89 -12.19 0.12
C ARG A 205 -4.34 -11.86 -0.13
N ILE A 206 -5.21 -12.58 0.57
CA ILE A 206 -6.60 -12.21 0.77
C ILE A 206 -6.72 -11.57 2.15
N LYS A 207 -7.19 -10.33 2.19
CA LYS A 207 -7.62 -9.66 3.41
C LYS A 207 -9.10 -9.99 3.62
N LYS A 208 -9.43 -10.67 4.71
CA LYS A 208 -10.82 -10.95 5.10
C LYS A 208 -11.24 -9.97 6.17
N THR A 209 -12.38 -9.32 5.97
CA THR A 209 -13.02 -8.46 6.95
C THR A 209 -14.33 -9.10 7.36
N ALA A 210 -14.40 -9.56 8.62
CA ALA A 210 -15.60 -10.20 9.15
C ALA A 210 -16.69 -9.16 9.47
N ALA A 211 -17.91 -9.64 9.68
CA ALA A 211 -19.07 -8.81 10.04
C ALA A 211 -18.83 -7.92 11.27
N ASP A 212 -18.06 -8.40 12.24
CA ASP A 212 -17.68 -7.66 13.46
C ASP A 212 -16.61 -6.58 13.21
N GLY A 213 -16.10 -6.48 11.98
CA GLY A 213 -15.05 -5.57 11.56
C GLY A 213 -13.63 -6.06 11.87
N SER A 214 -13.47 -7.27 12.41
CA SER A 214 -12.15 -7.88 12.57
C SER A 214 -11.51 -8.17 11.21
N VAL A 215 -10.19 -8.05 11.15
CA VAL A 215 -9.42 -8.22 9.90
C VAL A 215 -8.43 -9.36 10.08
N SER A 216 -8.40 -10.27 9.11
CA SER A 216 -7.38 -11.32 9.01
C SER A 216 -6.79 -11.37 7.61
N TYR A 217 -5.61 -11.97 7.50
CA TYR A 217 -4.89 -12.12 6.23
C TYR A 217 -4.58 -13.59 5.96
N ALA A 218 -4.77 -14.01 4.72
CA ALA A 218 -4.39 -15.32 4.23
C ALA A 218 -3.49 -15.17 3.00
N GLN A 219 -2.23 -15.60 3.12
CA GLN A 219 -1.30 -15.65 2.01
C GLN A 219 -1.67 -16.78 1.03
N ILE A 220 -1.91 -16.42 -0.24
CA ILE A 220 -2.23 -17.37 -1.31
C ILE A 220 -1.05 -17.60 -2.26
N PHE A 221 -0.04 -16.71 -2.19
CA PHE A 221 1.23 -16.88 -2.88
C PHE A 221 2.39 -16.62 -1.93
N ASN A 222 3.26 -17.63 -1.77
CA ASN A 222 4.50 -17.56 -1.02
C ASN A 222 5.64 -18.03 -1.93
N PRO A 223 6.46 -17.13 -2.51
CA PRO A 223 7.54 -17.50 -3.43
C PRO A 223 8.68 -18.31 -2.80
N THR A 224 8.77 -18.36 -1.47
CA THR A 224 9.78 -19.17 -0.76
C THR A 224 9.31 -20.59 -0.44
N ASP A 225 8.07 -20.95 -0.81
CA ASP A 225 7.57 -22.32 -0.67
C ASP A 225 8.47 -23.28 -1.48
N PRO A 226 8.88 -24.44 -0.92
CA PRO A 226 9.69 -25.43 -1.64
C PRO A 226 9.19 -25.78 -3.04
N LYS A 227 7.88 -25.73 -3.31
CA LYS A 227 7.33 -25.97 -4.66
C LYS A 227 7.79 -24.94 -5.70
N TYR A 228 8.27 -23.79 -5.25
CA TYR A 228 8.79 -22.71 -6.10
C TYR A 228 10.32 -22.56 -6.04
N SER A 229 11.00 -23.33 -5.19
CA SER A 229 12.46 -23.22 -4.96
C SER A 229 13.34 -23.43 -6.20
N ARG A 230 12.81 -24.11 -7.23
CA ARG A 230 13.49 -24.37 -8.51
C ARG A 230 12.96 -23.53 -9.67
N ILE A 231 12.06 -22.59 -9.39
CA ILE A 231 11.38 -21.82 -10.44
C ILE A 231 12.26 -20.62 -10.83
N ASP A 232 12.41 -20.45 -12.15
CA ASP A 232 13.04 -19.27 -12.73
C ASP A 232 12.28 -17.99 -12.34
N LEU A 233 13.00 -16.97 -11.89
CA LEU A 233 12.47 -15.66 -11.49
C LEU A 233 11.61 -15.02 -12.60
N THR A 234 11.84 -15.37 -13.87
CA THR A 234 10.97 -14.92 -14.98
C THR A 234 9.50 -15.30 -14.79
N ASN A 235 9.20 -16.40 -14.10
CA ASN A 235 7.81 -16.83 -13.83
C ASN A 235 7.10 -15.96 -12.79
N PHE A 236 7.83 -15.14 -12.05
CA PHE A 236 7.26 -14.14 -11.14
C PHE A 236 7.43 -12.71 -11.67
N ASN A 237 8.04 -12.54 -12.84
CA ASN A 237 8.28 -11.25 -13.44
C ASN A 237 7.21 -10.90 -14.47
N LEU A 238 6.37 -9.92 -14.16
CA LEU A 238 5.20 -9.55 -14.96
C LEU A 238 5.55 -8.92 -16.32
N ILE A 239 6.81 -8.53 -16.55
CA ILE A 239 7.22 -8.03 -17.88
C ILE A 239 7.41 -9.15 -18.90
N TYR A 240 7.41 -10.41 -18.45
CA TYR A 240 7.51 -11.60 -19.28
C TYR A 240 6.13 -12.21 -19.49
N LYS A 241 5.89 -12.71 -20.70
CA LYS A 241 4.67 -13.43 -21.07
C LYS A 241 4.47 -14.68 -20.22
N SER A 242 5.55 -15.42 -19.95
CA SER A 242 5.55 -16.57 -19.05
C SER A 242 5.15 -16.17 -17.63
N GLY A 243 5.72 -15.09 -17.09
CA GLY A 243 5.42 -14.59 -15.75
C GLY A 243 3.96 -14.19 -15.57
N LEU A 244 3.41 -13.36 -16.46
CA LEU A 244 1.99 -13.00 -16.42
C LEU A 244 1.08 -14.23 -16.54
N THR A 245 1.40 -15.14 -17.46
CA THR A 245 0.61 -16.36 -17.67
C THR A 245 0.63 -17.22 -16.43
N TYR A 246 1.80 -17.44 -15.83
CA TYR A 246 1.96 -18.25 -14.63
C TYR A 246 1.21 -17.65 -13.43
N VAL A 247 1.37 -16.35 -13.19
CA VAL A 247 0.66 -15.66 -12.10
C VAL A 247 -0.85 -15.77 -12.24
N LEU A 248 -1.39 -15.54 -13.44
CA LEU A 248 -2.84 -15.57 -13.65
C LEU A 248 -3.38 -16.99 -13.63
N LYS A 249 -2.74 -17.91 -14.34
CA LYS A 249 -3.24 -19.29 -14.51
C LYS A 249 -2.95 -20.17 -13.29
N ASP A 250 -1.72 -20.14 -12.80
CA ASP A 250 -1.23 -21.12 -11.83
C ASP A 250 -1.34 -20.63 -10.39
N ILE A 251 -1.19 -19.32 -10.15
CA ILE A 251 -1.37 -18.73 -8.81
C ILE A 251 -2.82 -18.31 -8.59
N LEU A 252 -3.36 -17.42 -9.43
CA LEU A 252 -4.71 -16.84 -9.24
C LEU A 252 -5.85 -17.70 -9.78
N LYS A 253 -5.55 -18.76 -10.55
CA LYS A 253 -6.55 -19.65 -11.18
C LYS A 253 -7.53 -18.91 -12.10
N ARG A 254 -7.09 -17.83 -12.74
CA ARG A 254 -7.85 -16.96 -13.66
C ARG A 254 -7.27 -17.01 -15.08
N LYS A 255 -7.35 -18.20 -15.71
CA LYS A 255 -6.88 -18.41 -17.09
C LYS A 255 -7.61 -17.51 -18.10
N ASP A 256 -8.86 -17.16 -17.81
CA ASP A 256 -9.69 -16.24 -18.58
C ASP A 256 -9.07 -14.84 -18.72
N LEU A 257 -8.31 -14.40 -17.70
CA LEU A 257 -7.70 -13.06 -17.67
C LEU A 257 -6.34 -12.98 -18.37
N VAL A 258 -5.76 -14.11 -18.82
CA VAL A 258 -4.41 -14.12 -19.42
C VAL A 258 -4.36 -13.25 -20.68
N LYS A 259 -5.29 -13.43 -21.61
CA LYS A 259 -5.28 -12.67 -22.87
C LYS A 259 -5.45 -11.15 -22.63
N PRO A 260 -6.46 -10.68 -21.86
CA PRO A 260 -6.59 -9.26 -21.54
C PRO A 260 -5.35 -8.69 -20.84
N ALA A 261 -4.73 -9.43 -19.91
CA ALA A 261 -3.53 -8.95 -19.21
C ALA A 261 -2.33 -8.80 -20.16
N LEU A 262 -2.14 -9.74 -21.08
CA LEU A 262 -1.09 -9.64 -22.11
C LEU A 262 -1.32 -8.44 -23.03
N GLU A 263 -2.57 -8.13 -23.37
CA GLU A 263 -2.93 -6.95 -24.16
C GLU A 263 -2.61 -5.65 -23.40
N ILE A 264 -2.97 -5.55 -22.11
CA ILE A 264 -2.62 -4.39 -21.26
C ILE A 264 -1.11 -4.16 -21.23
N PHE A 265 -0.31 -5.22 -21.14
CA PHE A 265 1.16 -5.13 -21.12
C PHE A 265 1.77 -5.01 -22.53
N GLY A 266 1.00 -5.12 -23.62
CA GLY A 266 1.53 -5.08 -24.98
C GLY A 266 2.34 -6.32 -25.39
N LEU A 267 2.15 -7.45 -24.70
CA LEU A 267 2.77 -8.75 -24.97
C LEU A 267 2.00 -9.56 -26.03
N THR A 268 1.81 -8.95 -27.20
CA THR A 268 1.07 -9.56 -28.32
C THR A 268 2.00 -10.30 -29.30
N GLY A 269 1.43 -11.29 -29.99
CA GLY A 269 2.15 -12.09 -30.98
C GLY A 269 3.31 -12.90 -30.38
N LYS A 270 4.50 -12.77 -30.99
CA LYS A 270 5.73 -13.50 -30.62
C LYS A 270 6.58 -12.79 -29.55
N LYS A 271 6.15 -11.63 -29.06
CA LYS A 271 6.88 -10.91 -28.00
C LYS A 271 6.79 -11.72 -26.69
N ASP A 272 7.94 -12.07 -26.14
CA ASP A 272 8.03 -12.77 -24.86
C ASP A 272 8.25 -11.82 -23.67
N ARG A 273 8.77 -10.62 -23.94
CA ARG A 273 9.11 -9.62 -22.94
C ARG A 273 8.85 -8.21 -23.45
N ILE A 274 8.51 -7.30 -22.53
CA ILE A 274 8.52 -5.85 -22.77
C ILE A 274 9.71 -5.14 -22.13
N PHE A 275 10.08 -4.02 -22.71
CA PHE A 275 11.16 -3.14 -22.22
C PHE A 275 10.64 -1.87 -21.57
N ASN A 276 9.38 -1.49 -21.82
CA ASN A 276 8.79 -0.28 -21.25
C ASN A 276 7.37 -0.58 -20.76
N LEU A 277 6.97 0.05 -19.67
CA LEU A 277 5.62 -0.04 -19.12
C LEU A 277 5.27 1.23 -18.36
N SER A 278 4.04 1.72 -18.47
CA SER A 278 3.56 2.83 -17.65
C SER A 278 2.90 2.35 -16.36
N LEU A 279 2.90 3.22 -15.34
CA LEU A 279 2.17 3.00 -14.09
C LEU A 279 0.66 2.89 -14.33
N GLU A 280 0.15 3.55 -15.37
CA GLU A 280 -1.22 3.37 -15.84
C GLU A 280 -1.52 1.94 -16.31
N GLN A 281 -0.61 1.29 -17.05
CA GLN A 281 -0.78 -0.12 -17.42
C GLN A 281 -0.79 -1.03 -16.19
N ILE A 282 0.05 -0.76 -15.18
CA ILE A 282 0.02 -1.49 -13.89
C ILE A 282 -1.35 -1.30 -13.20
N TYR A 283 -1.89 -0.08 -13.20
CA TYR A 283 -3.22 0.20 -12.66
C TYR A 283 -4.31 -0.59 -13.38
N HIS A 284 -4.33 -0.57 -14.71
CA HIS A 284 -5.33 -1.32 -15.50
C HIS A 284 -5.23 -2.81 -15.23
N PHE A 285 -4.02 -3.34 -15.06
CA PHE A 285 -3.83 -4.73 -14.64
C PHE A 285 -4.40 -4.99 -13.25
N PHE A 286 -4.11 -4.14 -12.26
CA PHE A 286 -4.69 -4.27 -10.92
C PHE A 286 -6.22 -4.24 -10.93
N GLN A 287 -6.83 -3.39 -11.75
CA GLN A 287 -8.28 -3.37 -11.93
C GLN A 287 -8.79 -4.68 -12.55
N LEU A 288 -8.12 -5.17 -13.61
CA LEU A 288 -8.49 -6.40 -14.30
C LEU A 288 -8.57 -7.61 -13.36
N ILE A 289 -7.60 -7.73 -12.44
CA ILE A 289 -7.51 -8.87 -11.51
C ILE A 289 -8.17 -8.59 -10.14
N GLY A 290 -8.77 -7.42 -9.95
CA GLY A 290 -9.47 -7.06 -8.71
C GLY A 290 -8.55 -6.80 -7.50
N VAL A 291 -7.31 -6.34 -7.72
CA VAL A 291 -6.42 -5.95 -6.61
C VAL A 291 -6.99 -4.73 -5.90
N LYS A 292 -7.52 -4.94 -4.69
CA LYS A 292 -8.07 -3.86 -3.89
C LYS A 292 -6.98 -3.03 -3.23
N TYR A 293 -5.84 -3.63 -2.86
CA TYR A 293 -4.73 -2.93 -2.24
C TYR A 293 -3.39 -3.39 -2.81
N ALA A 294 -2.45 -2.48 -3.00
CA ALA A 294 -1.14 -2.81 -3.51
C ALA A 294 0.00 -2.26 -2.64
N ASN A 295 1.06 -3.03 -2.48
CA ASN A 295 2.34 -2.55 -1.98
C ASN A 295 3.36 -2.57 -3.14
N ILE A 296 4.03 -1.46 -3.38
CA ILE A 296 5.05 -1.33 -4.41
C ILE A 296 6.37 -0.99 -3.74
N MET A 297 7.35 -1.88 -3.86
CA MET A 297 8.74 -1.61 -3.50
C MET A 297 9.45 -1.12 -4.75
N ASP A 298 9.54 0.19 -4.89
CA ASP A 298 10.05 0.86 -6.08
C ASP A 298 11.56 1.14 -5.94
N TYR A 299 12.36 0.41 -6.71
CA TYR A 299 13.82 0.59 -6.78
C TYR A 299 14.26 1.50 -7.91
N THR A 300 13.32 2.08 -8.65
CA THR A 300 13.62 2.89 -9.83
C THR A 300 13.80 4.36 -9.46
N CYS A 301 14.43 5.13 -10.35
CA CYS A 301 14.56 6.58 -10.20
C CYS A 301 13.18 7.28 -10.20
N ARG A 302 13.12 8.49 -9.66
CA ARG A 302 11.98 9.42 -9.80
C ARG A 302 12.36 10.69 -10.57
N ALA A 303 13.39 10.58 -11.41
CA ALA A 303 13.95 11.70 -12.16
C ALA A 303 13.72 11.48 -13.65
N CYS A 304 13.36 12.55 -14.36
CA CYS A 304 13.19 12.58 -15.81
C CYS A 304 14.18 13.55 -16.46
N SER A 305 14.33 13.45 -17.78
CA SER A 305 15.18 14.33 -18.60
C SER A 305 14.67 15.78 -18.71
N ILE A 306 13.59 16.18 -18.01
CA ILE A 306 12.92 17.49 -18.09
C ILE A 306 13.71 18.66 -17.49
N GLY A 307 14.89 18.42 -16.90
CA GLY A 307 15.73 19.45 -16.28
C GLY A 307 15.55 19.52 -14.76
N ARG A 308 16.37 20.34 -14.08
CA ARG A 308 16.39 20.41 -12.61
C ARG A 308 15.16 21.15 -12.09
N ILE A 309 14.31 20.47 -11.34
CA ILE A 309 13.12 21.08 -10.72
C ILE A 309 13.57 21.95 -9.53
N PRO A 310 12.98 23.13 -9.27
CA PRO A 310 13.27 23.90 -8.06
C PRO A 310 12.99 23.11 -6.77
N GLN A 311 13.82 23.27 -5.73
CA GLN A 311 13.64 22.54 -4.46
C GLN A 311 12.27 22.83 -3.81
N SER A 312 11.75 24.06 -3.95
CA SER A 312 10.42 24.43 -3.46
C SER A 312 9.30 23.59 -4.07
N VAL A 313 9.40 23.27 -5.37
CA VAL A 313 8.44 22.42 -6.08
C VAL A 313 8.59 20.97 -5.62
N THR A 314 9.82 20.45 -5.53
CA THR A 314 10.10 19.12 -4.98
C THR A 314 9.55 18.95 -3.56
N ASP A 315 9.74 19.95 -2.69
CA ASP A 315 9.25 19.94 -1.32
C ASP A 315 7.72 19.98 -1.27
N SER A 316 7.08 20.75 -2.16
CA SER A 316 5.62 20.82 -2.26
C SER A 316 5.04 19.44 -2.64
N ILE A 317 5.56 18.83 -3.71
CA ILE A 317 5.13 17.50 -4.15
C ILE A 317 5.34 16.48 -3.03
N TYR A 318 6.54 16.45 -2.44
CA TYR A 318 6.85 15.53 -1.35
C TYR A 318 5.86 15.66 -0.19
N LYS A 319 5.55 16.89 0.27
CA LYS A 319 4.58 17.12 1.35
C LYS A 319 3.20 16.57 1.00
N VAL A 320 2.72 16.79 -0.22
CA VAL A 320 1.42 16.27 -0.68
C VAL A 320 1.43 14.75 -0.67
N GLU A 321 2.49 14.09 -1.14
CA GLU A 321 2.61 12.63 -1.12
C GLU A 321 2.62 12.06 0.30
N GLN A 322 3.30 12.74 1.23
CA GLN A 322 3.35 12.32 2.64
C GLN A 322 1.98 12.43 3.33
N ASN A 323 1.08 13.31 2.89
CA ASN A 323 -0.27 13.40 3.44
C ASN A 323 -1.07 12.10 3.24
N PHE A 324 -0.79 11.38 2.15
CA PHE A 324 -1.43 10.11 1.84
C PHE A 324 -0.68 8.89 2.40
N LYS A 325 0.35 9.10 3.24
CA LYS A 325 1.13 8.02 3.87
C LYS A 325 0.26 7.12 4.77
N ILE A 326 -0.71 7.73 5.45
CA ILE A 326 -1.62 7.03 6.35
C ILE A 326 -2.87 6.64 5.55
N LYS A 327 -3.09 5.34 5.37
CA LYS A 327 -4.29 4.80 4.68
C LYS A 327 -5.25 4.21 5.73
N PRO A 328 -6.23 4.98 6.26
CA PRO A 328 -6.97 4.61 7.47
C PRO A 328 -7.87 3.36 7.33
N VAL A 329 -8.28 2.98 6.12
CA VAL A 329 -9.21 1.85 5.91
C VAL A 329 -8.56 0.66 5.20
N ALA A 330 -7.44 0.91 4.52
CA ALA A 330 -6.88 -0.05 3.58
C ALA A 330 -6.24 -1.27 4.25
N PHE A 331 -5.56 -1.08 5.39
CA PHE A 331 -4.69 -2.13 5.95
C PHE A 331 -4.90 -2.48 7.43
N GLY A 332 -6.01 -2.11 8.07
CA GLY A 332 -6.36 -2.77 9.36
C GLY A 332 -6.13 -1.95 10.62
N LYS A 333 -6.30 -0.63 10.56
CA LYS A 333 -6.61 0.14 11.76
C LYS A 333 -7.76 1.09 11.46
N ARG A 334 -8.99 0.67 11.77
CA ARG A 334 -10.04 1.67 12.08
C ARG A 334 -9.42 2.56 13.16
N LEU A 335 -9.33 3.86 12.90
CA LEU A 335 -9.19 4.84 13.96
C LEU A 335 -10.29 4.46 14.96
N LYS A 336 -9.91 4.07 16.17
CA LYS A 336 -10.89 3.94 17.24
C LYS A 336 -11.58 5.30 17.26
N ASP A 337 -12.85 5.35 16.86
CA ASP A 337 -13.67 6.51 17.14
C ASP A 337 -13.41 6.85 18.60
N LYS A 338 -13.02 8.10 18.84
CA LYS A 338 -12.88 8.62 20.19
C LYS A 338 -14.22 8.35 20.84
N ARG A 339 -14.32 7.25 21.60
CA ARG A 339 -15.43 7.04 22.53
C ARG A 339 -15.42 8.29 23.36
N SER A 340 -16.46 9.10 23.19
CA SER A 340 -16.71 10.26 24.04
C SER A 340 -16.54 9.77 25.47
N ASP A 341 -15.61 10.40 26.20
CA ASP A 341 -15.42 10.22 27.63
C ASP A 341 -16.70 10.69 28.35
N SER A 342 -17.74 9.87 28.26
CA SER A 342 -18.99 10.07 28.94
C SER A 342 -18.93 9.30 30.25
N LYS A 343 -18.59 10.06 31.29
CA LYS A 343 -19.03 9.86 32.68
C LYS A 343 -18.78 8.46 33.27
N LYS A 344 -17.56 8.25 33.76
CA LYS A 344 -17.32 7.29 34.85
C LYS A 344 -16.62 7.95 36.04
N HIS A 345 -17.21 9.01 36.57
CA HIS A 345 -17.00 9.41 37.96
C HIS A 345 -17.76 8.44 38.87
N SER A 346 -17.25 7.21 39.01
CA SER A 346 -17.73 6.31 40.04
C SER A 346 -17.16 6.76 41.39
N LYS A 347 -18.06 7.29 42.23
CA LYS A 347 -17.94 7.44 43.68
C LYS A 347 -16.96 6.42 44.30
N LYS A 348 -15.81 6.90 44.77
CA LYS A 348 -14.95 6.13 45.70
C LYS A 348 -14.26 7.05 46.70
N ARG A 349 -15.05 7.55 47.64
CA ARG A 349 -14.67 8.24 48.90
C ARG A 349 -15.94 8.14 49.75
N LEU A 350 -16.02 7.60 50.95
CA LEU A 350 -15.06 7.24 51.99
C LEU A 350 -15.51 5.90 52.60
N LYS A 351 -14.56 5.01 52.93
CA LYS A 351 -14.63 4.15 54.12
C LYS A 351 -13.31 3.40 54.31
N ARG A 352 -12.56 3.79 55.34
CA ARG A 352 -11.61 3.02 56.18
C ARG A 352 -10.62 4.02 56.79
N SER A 353 -10.83 4.53 58.00
CA SER A 353 -10.62 3.87 59.31
C SER A 353 -9.21 3.28 59.43
N ASP A 354 -8.39 4.01 60.19
CA ASP A 354 -7.33 3.56 61.08
C ASP A 354 -6.85 2.11 60.99
N SER A 355 -5.56 1.92 60.73
CA SER A 355 -4.65 1.47 61.79
C SER A 355 -3.24 1.13 61.26
N LYS A 356 -2.25 1.65 62.01
CA LYS A 356 -0.93 1.07 62.28
C LYS A 356 0.09 0.98 61.12
N SER A 357 0.91 2.04 61.04
CA SER A 357 2.32 1.96 60.63
C SER A 357 3.19 2.62 61.71
N LYS A 358 3.99 1.82 62.42
CA LYS A 358 5.26 2.30 62.98
C LYS A 358 6.32 1.25 62.70
N ARG A 359 7.02 1.47 61.59
CA ARG A 359 8.27 0.80 61.23
C ARG A 359 9.43 1.44 62.00
N SER A 360 10.44 0.61 62.15
CA SER A 360 11.61 0.73 63.01
C SER A 360 12.71 1.68 62.50
N ARG A 361 13.71 1.80 63.37
CA ARG A 361 15.15 2.06 63.13
C ARG A 361 15.62 3.52 63.09
N LYS A 362 16.46 3.84 64.08
CA LYS A 362 17.62 4.70 63.89
C LYS A 362 18.88 3.90 64.25
N SER A 363 19.73 3.65 63.26
CA SER A 363 21.08 3.11 63.46
C SER A 363 22.01 4.24 63.91
N LYS A 364 22.98 3.90 64.76
CA LYS A 364 24.20 4.69 64.94
C LYS A 364 25.40 3.78 64.72
N ARG A 365 26.37 4.40 64.07
CA ARG A 365 27.53 3.90 63.33
C ARG A 365 28.77 4.11 64.20
N THR A 366 29.67 3.14 64.27
CA THR A 366 31.08 3.27 64.70
C THR A 366 31.88 2.23 63.92
N ARG A 367 32.63 2.66 62.90
CA ARG A 367 34.09 2.97 62.89
C ARG A 367 34.97 1.72 62.97
N LYS A 368 35.66 1.42 61.87
CA LYS A 368 37.05 1.86 61.66
C LYS A 368 37.23 2.24 60.20
#